data_AF-A0A3P7K9C5-F1
#
_entry.id   AF-A0A3P7K9C5-F1
#
_cell.length_a   1.000
_cell.length_b   1.000
_cell.length_c   1.000
_cell.angle_alpha   90.00
_cell.angle_beta   90.00
_cell.angle_gamma   90.00
#
_symmetry.space_group_name_H-M   'P 1'
#
loop_
_entity.id
_entity.type
_entity.pdbx_description
1 polymer ?
#
loop_
_entity_poly.entity_id
_entity_poly.type
_entity_poly.pdbx_seq_one_letter_code
_entity_poly.pdbx_strand_id
1 'polypeptide(L)'
;CYYVAIVPLAADVVIESLPPPDSLIVDTFLKTMSNNLQSEQPKQDTKQKRYFAYIAESYMQYPKRTFIGDGNTTAGVESCNVLYLSRHRPEDPALRPGLKYTGFLIARVDRDHATRDESFRHNDPFFLKRKR
;
A
#
# COMPACT_ATOMS: atom_id res chain seq x y z
N CYS A 1 0.94 -1.48 12.18
CA CYS A 1 1.21 -2.53 11.18
C CYS A 1 2.09 -1.98 10.08
N TYR A 2 2.94 -2.81 9.51
CA TYR A 2 3.81 -2.48 8.38
C TYR A 2 3.42 -3.37 7.19
N TYR A 3 3.44 -2.81 5.99
CA TYR A 3 3.12 -3.53 4.75
C TYR A 3 4.23 -3.29 3.73
N VAL A 4 4.63 -4.31 2.99
CA VAL A 4 5.57 -4.16 1.87
C VAL A 4 4.77 -4.19 0.57
N ALA A 5 4.79 -3.09 -0.16
CA ALA A 5 4.15 -2.98 -1.46
C ALA A 5 5.20 -3.13 -2.56
N ILE A 6 4.90 -3.94 -3.58
CA ILE A 6 5.80 -4.24 -4.70
C ILE A 6 5.16 -3.81 -6.01
N VAL A 7 5.96 -3.17 -6.87
CA VAL A 7 5.63 -2.72 -8.21
C VAL A 7 6.48 -3.53 -9.21
N PRO A 8 5.88 -4.49 -9.93
CA PRO A 8 6.55 -5.19 -11.02
C PRO A 8 6.57 -4.31 -12.28
N LEU A 9 7.69 -4.29 -12.98
CA LEU A 9 7.94 -3.45 -14.15
C LEU A 9 8.58 -4.25 -15.27
N ALA A 10 8.26 -3.90 -16.51
CA ALA A 10 8.98 -4.37 -17.67
C ALA A 10 10.43 -3.82 -17.66
N ALA A 11 11.35 -4.55 -18.28
CA ALA A 11 12.78 -4.24 -18.22
C ALA A 11 13.16 -2.88 -18.83
N ASP A 12 12.36 -2.38 -19.76
CA ASP A 12 12.51 -1.09 -20.45
C ASP A 12 11.98 0.10 -19.63
N VAL A 13 11.22 -0.14 -18.56
CA VAL A 13 10.72 0.92 -17.69
C VAL A 13 11.84 1.43 -16.76
N VAL A 14 11.95 2.74 -16.68
CA VAL A 14 12.83 3.50 -15.78
C VAL A 14 12.13 3.67 -14.44
N ILE A 15 12.80 3.39 -13.32
CA ILE A 15 12.15 3.40 -11.99
C ILE A 15 11.83 4.84 -11.55
N GLU A 16 12.66 5.79 -11.95
CA GLU A 16 12.55 7.22 -11.65
C GLU A 16 11.35 7.88 -12.35
N SER A 17 10.75 7.23 -13.35
CA SER A 17 9.53 7.73 -14.00
C SER A 17 8.25 7.32 -13.28
N LEU A 18 8.35 6.50 -12.22
CA LEU A 18 7.19 6.09 -11.44
C LEU A 18 6.61 7.27 -10.67
N PRO A 19 5.28 7.29 -10.53
CA PRO A 19 4.63 8.27 -9.69
C PRO A 19 4.96 7.98 -8.21
N PRO A 20 4.80 8.97 -7.31
CA PRO A 20 5.16 8.79 -5.90
C PRO A 20 4.33 7.68 -5.24
N PRO A 21 4.86 7.02 -4.19
CA PRO A 21 4.25 5.81 -3.62
C PRO A 21 2.79 5.94 -3.16
N ASP A 22 2.39 7.13 -2.69
CA ASP A 22 1.05 7.47 -2.24
C ASP A 22 0.01 7.55 -3.38
N SER A 23 0.46 7.74 -4.61
CA SER A 23 -0.38 7.81 -5.80
C SER A 23 -0.53 6.47 -6.55
N LEU A 24 0.25 5.46 -6.17
CA LEU A 24 0.19 4.12 -6.76
C LEU A 24 -1.09 3.40 -6.35
N ILE A 25 -1.70 2.72 -7.32
CA ILE A 25 -2.92 1.94 -7.08
C ILE A 25 -2.51 0.58 -6.53
N VAL A 26 -3.03 0.20 -5.37
CA VAL A 26 -2.84 -1.15 -4.83
C VAL A 26 -3.95 -2.08 -5.30
N ASP A 27 -3.59 -3.25 -5.82
CA ASP A 27 -4.53 -4.33 -6.21
C ASP A 27 -3.88 -5.71 -6.00
N THR A 28 -4.54 -6.79 -6.43
CA THR A 28 -3.99 -8.16 -6.33
C THR A 28 -2.74 -8.34 -7.21
N PHE A 29 -1.91 -9.34 -6.90
CA PHE A 29 -0.74 -9.68 -7.69
C PHE A 29 -1.08 -9.88 -9.17
N LEU A 30 -2.10 -10.69 -9.47
CA LEU A 30 -2.49 -11.02 -10.85
C LEU A 30 -2.89 -9.77 -11.65
N LYS A 31 -3.68 -8.88 -11.04
CA LYS A 31 -4.09 -7.64 -11.71
C LYS A 31 -2.94 -6.67 -11.86
N THR A 32 -2.07 -6.57 -10.86
CA THR A 32 -0.87 -5.72 -10.91
C THR A 32 0.05 -6.15 -12.05
N MET A 33 0.31 -7.46 -12.16
CA MET A 33 1.10 -8.03 -13.25
C MET A 33 0.43 -7.81 -14.61
N SER A 34 -0.88 -8.04 -14.70
CA SER A 34 -1.66 -7.80 -15.92
C SER A 34 -1.59 -6.33 -16.36
N ASN A 35 -1.75 -5.38 -15.44
CA ASN A 35 -1.78 -3.96 -15.75
C ASN A 35 -0.39 -3.42 -16.13
N ASN A 36 0.64 -3.72 -15.33
CA ASN A 36 1.95 -3.11 -15.52
C ASN A 36 2.68 -3.66 -16.77
N LEU A 37 2.43 -4.93 -17.12
CA LEU A 37 3.16 -5.66 -18.15
C LEU A 37 2.42 -5.81 -19.48
N GLN A 38 1.11 -5.56 -19.54
CA GLN A 38 0.42 -5.52 -20.84
C GLN A 38 0.91 -4.30 -21.63
N SER A 39 1.62 -4.59 -22.73
CA SER A 39 2.15 -3.60 -23.67
C SER A 39 1.08 -2.95 -24.55
N GLU A 40 -0.15 -3.48 -24.51
CA GLU A 40 -1.30 -3.13 -25.33
C GLU A 40 -2.25 -2.17 -24.60
N GLN A 41 -1.73 -1.06 -24.04
CA GLN A 41 -2.59 0.12 -23.98
C GLN A 41 -2.39 0.86 -25.29
N PRO A 42 -3.38 0.82 -26.22
CA PRO A 42 -3.29 1.63 -27.41
C PRO A 42 -3.06 3.07 -26.99
N LYS A 43 -2.36 3.81 -27.84
CA LYS A 43 -2.10 5.25 -27.79
C LYS A 43 -3.41 6.05 -27.63
N GLN A 44 -4.10 5.92 -26.50
CA GLN A 44 -5.12 6.85 -26.07
C GLN A 44 -4.34 8.02 -25.50
N ASP A 45 -4.09 8.95 -26.42
CA ASP A 45 -3.64 10.30 -26.18
C ASP A 45 -4.09 10.80 -24.80
N THR A 46 -3.13 11.38 -24.06
CA THR A 46 -3.28 12.20 -22.84
C THR A 46 -3.38 11.56 -21.46
N LYS A 47 -3.48 10.23 -21.27
CA LYS A 47 -3.46 9.65 -19.91
C LYS A 47 -2.14 8.93 -19.61
N GLN A 48 -1.38 9.50 -18.68
CA GLN A 48 -0.18 8.92 -18.08
C GLN A 48 -0.44 7.45 -17.68
N LYS A 49 0.45 6.52 -18.10
CA LYS A 49 0.36 5.10 -17.73
C LYS A 49 0.26 4.99 -16.21
N ARG A 50 -0.78 4.33 -15.72
CA ARG A 50 -0.96 4.08 -14.28
C ARG A 50 -0.17 2.82 -13.92
N TYR A 51 0.57 2.89 -12.83
CA TYR A 51 1.30 1.75 -12.28
C TYR A 51 0.58 1.24 -11.03
N PHE A 52 0.52 -0.07 -10.92
CA PHE A 52 -0.13 -0.75 -9.82
C PHE A 52 0.93 -1.40 -8.92
N ALA A 53 0.63 -1.50 -7.65
CA ALA A 53 1.40 -2.25 -6.66
C ALA A 53 0.53 -3.36 -6.06
N TYR A 54 1.14 -4.42 -5.56
CA TYR A 54 0.47 -5.40 -4.71
C TYR A 54 1.14 -5.42 -3.34
N ILE A 55 0.40 -5.84 -2.31
CA ILE A 55 0.98 -6.05 -0.98
C ILE A 55 1.62 -7.44 -0.99
N ALA A 56 2.93 -7.49 -0.85
CA ALA A 56 3.66 -8.75 -0.79
C ALA A 56 3.63 -9.34 0.62
N GLU A 57 3.90 -8.50 1.61
CA GLU A 57 4.06 -8.93 3.01
C GLU A 57 3.40 -7.96 3.99
N SER A 58 3.08 -8.44 5.19
CA SER A 58 2.62 -7.62 6.31
C SER A 58 3.24 -8.04 7.62
N TYR A 59 3.47 -7.08 8.51
CA TYR A 59 4.12 -7.31 9.81
C TYR A 59 3.46 -6.50 10.93
N MET A 60 3.37 -7.09 12.12
CA MET A 60 3.00 -6.35 13.32
C MET A 60 4.09 -5.37 13.75
N GLN A 61 5.36 -5.77 13.61
CA GLN A 61 6.53 -4.99 13.98
C GLN A 61 7.39 -4.66 12.76
N TYR A 62 8.25 -3.64 12.88
CA TYR A 62 9.13 -3.24 11.78
C TYR A 62 10.15 -4.36 11.47
N PRO A 63 10.17 -4.92 10.25
CA PRO A 63 11.09 -6.00 9.89
C PRO A 63 12.51 -5.46 9.69
N LYS A 64 13.53 -6.16 10.22
CA LYS A 64 14.94 -5.80 9.97
C LYS A 64 15.42 -6.22 8.58
N ARG A 65 14.87 -7.30 8.05
CA ARG A 65 15.16 -7.86 6.74
C ARG A 65 13.91 -8.55 6.22
N THR A 66 13.74 -8.53 4.91
CA THR A 66 12.73 -9.35 4.25
C THR A 66 13.21 -9.91 2.91
N PHE A 67 12.55 -10.97 2.43
CA PHE A 67 12.71 -11.57 1.13
C PHE A 67 11.35 -11.64 0.45
N ILE A 68 11.30 -11.27 -0.82
CA ILE A 68 10.09 -11.25 -1.64
C ILE A 68 10.26 -12.28 -2.74
N GLY A 69 9.22 -13.08 -2.97
CA GLY A 69 9.14 -14.11 -3.99
C GLY A 69 9.47 -15.51 -3.51
N ASP A 70 9.49 -15.75 -2.19
CA ASP A 70 9.74 -17.07 -1.61
C ASP A 70 8.46 -17.79 -1.16
N GLY A 71 7.30 -17.12 -1.26
CA GLY A 71 6.02 -17.67 -0.83
C GLY A 71 5.73 -17.44 0.65
N ASN A 72 6.69 -16.90 1.40
CA ASN A 72 6.56 -16.61 2.81
C ASN A 72 6.20 -15.14 3.01
N THR A 73 4.94 -14.88 3.31
CA THR A 73 4.41 -13.51 3.47
C THR A 73 4.83 -12.80 4.77
N THR A 74 5.76 -13.38 5.54
CA THR A 74 5.99 -12.99 6.95
C THR A 74 7.43 -12.72 7.36
N ALA A 75 8.46 -12.86 6.54
CA ALA A 75 9.87 -12.62 6.93
C ALA A 75 10.33 -13.19 8.31
N GLY A 76 9.64 -14.20 8.85
CA GLY A 76 9.87 -14.72 10.21
C GLY A 76 9.40 -13.80 11.35
N VAL A 77 8.63 -12.76 11.04
CA VAL A 77 7.98 -11.85 12.00
C VAL A 77 6.48 -12.14 12.00
N GLU A 78 5.81 -11.86 13.12
CA GLU A 78 4.35 -11.99 13.19
C GLU A 78 3.65 -11.11 12.16
N SER A 79 2.78 -11.73 11.34
CA SER A 79 2.01 -11.03 10.32
C SER A 79 1.01 -10.08 10.92
N CYS A 80 0.80 -8.91 10.31
CA CYS A 80 -0.33 -8.09 10.69
C CYS A 80 -1.63 -8.74 10.20
N ASN A 81 -2.49 -9.17 11.13
CA ASN A 81 -3.81 -9.76 10.86
C ASN A 81 -4.85 -8.77 10.29
N VAL A 82 -4.43 -7.58 9.85
CA VAL A 82 -5.31 -6.56 9.28
C VAL A 82 -4.99 -6.31 7.81
N LEU A 83 -6.01 -6.43 6.97
CA LEU A 83 -5.92 -6.15 5.53
C LEU A 83 -5.50 -4.70 5.27
N TYR A 84 -4.65 -4.50 4.27
CA TYR A 84 -4.32 -3.16 3.80
C TYR A 84 -5.56 -2.53 3.15
N LEU A 85 -5.89 -1.29 3.56
CA LEU A 85 -7.13 -0.58 3.18
C LEU A 85 -8.41 -1.43 3.37
N SER A 86 -8.41 -2.33 4.36
CA SER A 86 -9.51 -3.25 4.65
C SER A 86 -9.89 -4.21 3.50
N ARG A 87 -9.03 -4.36 2.48
CA ARG A 87 -9.38 -5.14 1.27
C ARG A 87 -8.25 -5.95 0.67
N HIS A 88 -6.99 -5.54 0.81
CA HIS A 88 -5.86 -6.23 0.20
C HIS A 88 -5.17 -7.15 1.20
N ARG A 89 -5.01 -8.41 0.79
CA ARG A 89 -4.23 -9.43 1.51
C ARG A 89 -2.77 -9.41 1.02
N PRO A 90 -1.80 -9.72 1.89
CA PRO A 90 -0.45 -10.02 1.45
C PRO A 90 -0.41 -11.24 0.54
N GLU A 91 0.28 -11.11 -0.58
CA GLU A 91 0.48 -12.14 -1.60
C GLU A 91 1.95 -12.10 -2.02
N ASP A 92 2.73 -13.14 -1.69
CA ASP A 92 4.14 -13.22 -2.11
C ASP A 92 4.42 -14.36 -3.12
N PRO A 93 3.89 -14.32 -4.36
CA PRO A 93 4.23 -15.32 -5.37
C PRO A 93 5.68 -15.19 -5.83
N ALA A 94 6.22 -16.30 -6.36
CA ALA A 94 7.53 -16.31 -7.00
C ALA A 94 7.66 -15.22 -8.07
N LEU A 95 8.74 -14.45 -8.00
CA LEU A 95 9.02 -13.38 -8.95
C LEU A 95 9.31 -13.95 -10.34
N ARG A 96 8.81 -13.27 -11.38
CA ARG A 96 9.03 -13.68 -12.77
C ARG A 96 10.40 -13.19 -13.24
N PRO A 97 11.18 -14.05 -13.90
CA PRO A 97 12.47 -13.66 -14.45
C PRO A 97 12.32 -12.60 -15.55
N GLY A 98 13.33 -11.73 -15.70
CA GLY A 98 13.36 -10.70 -16.73
C GLY A 98 12.54 -9.43 -16.42
N LEU A 99 11.92 -9.35 -15.25
CA LEU A 99 11.23 -8.14 -14.77
C LEU A 99 12.07 -7.37 -13.76
N LYS A 100 11.81 -6.07 -13.65
CA LYS A 100 12.32 -5.24 -12.56
C LYS A 100 11.27 -5.14 -11.47
N TYR A 101 11.71 -5.13 -10.23
CA TYR A 101 10.85 -4.99 -9.06
C TYR A 101 11.36 -3.84 -8.22
N THR A 102 10.46 -2.92 -7.87
CA THR A 102 10.70 -1.90 -6.86
C THR A 102 9.59 -1.97 -5.82
N GLY A 103 9.79 -1.38 -4.65
CA GLY A 103 8.82 -1.44 -3.58
C GLY A 103 9.06 -0.42 -2.50
N PHE A 104 8.09 -0.33 -1.60
CA PHE A 104 8.12 0.61 -0.50
C PHE A 104 7.41 0.03 0.72
N LEU A 105 7.88 0.46 1.89
CA LEU A 105 7.29 0.09 3.16
C LEU A 105 6.21 1.10 3.54
N ILE A 106 5.03 0.61 3.86
CA ILE A 106 3.90 1.40 4.33
C ILE A 106 3.70 1.13 5.82
N ALA A 107 3.87 2.17 6.64
CA ALA A 107 3.52 2.12 8.05
C ALA A 107 2.06 2.58 8.22
N ARG A 108 1.20 1.71 8.75
CA ARG A 108 -0.13 2.10 9.21
C ARG A 108 0.00 2.83 10.54
N VAL A 109 -0.45 4.09 10.53
CA VAL A 109 -0.59 4.93 11.71
C VAL A 109 -2.08 4.98 12.06
N ASP A 110 -2.45 4.38 13.17
CA ASP A 110 -3.79 4.54 13.72
C ASP A 110 -3.80 5.79 14.61
N ARG A 111 -4.85 6.60 14.49
CA ARG A 111 -5.03 7.76 15.35
C ARG A 111 -5.39 7.27 16.75
N ASP A 112 -4.70 7.79 17.77
CA ASP A 112 -5.05 7.50 19.15
C ASP A 112 -6.43 8.06 19.46
N HIS A 113 -7.41 7.18 19.67
CA HIS A 113 -8.77 7.54 20.00
C HIS A 113 -8.92 8.12 21.42
N ALA A 114 -7.93 7.94 22.30
CA ALA A 114 -7.95 8.49 23.66
C ALA A 114 -7.82 10.02 23.69
N THR A 115 -7.21 10.63 22.67
CA THR A 115 -7.01 12.09 22.59
C THR A 115 -8.28 12.87 22.20
N ARG A 116 -9.36 12.17 21.83
CA ARG A 116 -10.60 12.78 21.34
C ARG A 116 -11.49 13.31 22.47
N ASP A 117 -11.40 12.73 23.67
CA ASP A 117 -12.26 13.15 24.80
C ASP A 117 -11.82 14.48 25.42
N GLU A 118 -10.57 14.91 25.25
CA GLU A 118 -10.11 16.20 25.78
C GLU A 118 -10.36 17.37 24.82
N SER A 119 -10.37 17.14 23.50
CA SER A 119 -10.48 18.20 22.50
C SER A 119 -11.93 18.61 22.17
N PHE A 120 -12.93 17.80 22.54
CA PHE A 120 -14.36 18.18 22.44
C PHE A 120 -14.94 18.77 23.73
N ARG A 121 -14.15 18.90 24.80
CA ARG A 121 -14.57 19.55 26.05
C ARG A 121 -14.20 21.01 26.17
N HIS A 122 -13.50 21.57 25.19
CA HIS A 122 -13.09 22.98 25.22
C HIS A 122 -13.89 23.82 24.23
N ASN A 123 -14.84 24.58 24.81
CA ASN A 123 -15.48 25.80 24.30
C ASN A 123 -16.42 25.66 23.10
N ASP A 124 -17.70 25.38 23.41
CA ASP A 124 -18.80 25.85 22.58
C ASP A 124 -19.72 26.78 23.42
N PRO A 125 -19.61 28.12 23.31
CA PRO A 125 -20.43 29.06 24.09
C PRO A 125 -21.91 29.05 23.68
N PHE A 126 -22.28 28.31 22.64
CA PHE A 126 -23.60 28.36 22.01
C PHE A 126 -24.70 27.57 22.73
N PHE A 127 -24.37 26.70 23.69
CA PHE A 127 -25.37 25.86 24.39
C PHE A 127 -25.91 26.41 25.71
N LEU A 128 -25.49 27.60 26.15
CA LEU A 128 -25.94 28.20 27.42
C LEU A 128 -27.24 29.01 27.35
N LYS A 129 -27.96 29.03 26.22
CA LYS A 129 -29.26 29.71 26.12
C LYS A 129 -30.34 28.82 25.51
N ARG A 130 -30.87 27.90 26.32
CA ARG A 130 -32.26 27.42 26.23
C ARG A 130 -32.66 26.71 27.54
N LYS A 131 -32.85 27.53 28.58
CA LYS A 131 -33.80 27.22 29.66
C LYS A 131 -34.69 28.43 29.86
N ARG A 132 -35.90 28.35 29.33
CA ARG A 132 -37.09 29.02 29.84
C ARG A 132 -38.26 28.09 29.60
#